data_AF-A0A2V2F6K0-F1
#
_entry.id   AF-A0A2V2F6K0-F1
#
_cell.length_a   1.000
_cell.length_b   1.000
_cell.length_c   1.000
_cell.angle_alpha   90.00
_cell.angle_beta   90.00
_cell.angle_gamma   90.00
#
_symmetry.space_group_name_H-M   'P 1'
#
loop_
_entity.id
_entity.type
_entity.pdbx_description
1 polymer ?
#
loop_
_entity_poly.entity_id
_entity_poly.type
_entity_poly.pdbx_seq_one_letter_code
_entity_poly.pdbx_strand_id
1 'polypeptide(L)'
;MRTQENYTQHGTTSVYLHCVNVAYVSVQLALFLRLHVNYRALVRGALLHDYFLYDWHVPSETHRGHGFTHAHTALRNASRDFTLNAVERDVIARHMFPLNLTPPRYRESVLVCLADKFCAVTETLRLPIPGADVRRFCRRYPIRPTDHRKGECENEGSGSQLQHR
;
A
#
# COMPACT_ATOMS: atom_id res chain seq x y z
N MET A 1 0.15 -1.49 8.36
CA MET A 1 -0.18 -2.55 7.38
C MET A 1 -1.18 -3.57 7.92
N ARG A 2 -1.04 -4.13 9.13
CA ARG A 2 -1.99 -5.14 9.66
C ARG A 2 -3.46 -4.71 9.81
N THR A 3 -3.75 -3.41 9.86
CA THR A 3 -5.13 -2.92 9.87
C THR A 3 -5.92 -3.38 8.64
N GLN A 4 -5.24 -3.68 7.51
CA GLN A 4 -5.84 -4.14 6.25
C GLN A 4 -6.19 -5.63 6.19
N GLU A 5 -5.87 -6.42 7.22
CA GLU A 5 -6.15 -7.87 7.25
C GLU A 5 -7.64 -8.17 7.44
N ASN A 6 -8.40 -7.24 8.00
CA ASN A 6 -9.85 -7.39 8.26
C ASN A 6 -10.75 -6.88 7.14
N TYR A 7 -10.18 -6.31 6.06
CA TYR A 7 -10.95 -5.66 5.01
C TYR A 7 -10.84 -6.44 3.71
N THR A 8 -11.97 -6.92 3.21
CA THR A 8 -12.07 -7.62 1.93
C THR A 8 -12.01 -6.58 0.80
N GLN A 9 -11.15 -6.76 -0.21
CA GLN A 9 -11.06 -5.86 -1.37
C GLN A 9 -11.82 -6.40 -2.59
N HIS A 10 -11.76 -7.72 -2.82
CA HIS A 10 -12.55 -8.42 -3.84
C HIS A 10 -12.90 -9.84 -3.37
N GLY A 11 -14.19 -10.16 -3.25
CA GLY A 11 -14.67 -11.50 -2.92
C GLY A 11 -14.28 -12.00 -1.53
N THR A 12 -13.13 -12.68 -1.41
CA THR A 12 -12.56 -13.23 -0.15
C THR A 12 -11.11 -12.82 0.10
N THR A 13 -10.57 -11.93 -0.74
CA THR A 13 -9.17 -11.47 -0.65
C THR A 13 -9.12 -10.21 0.22
N SER A 14 -8.28 -10.23 1.26
CA SER A 14 -8.05 -9.04 2.07
C SER A 14 -7.24 -7.99 1.31
N VAL A 15 -7.42 -6.70 1.63
CA VAL A 15 -6.64 -5.58 1.07
C VAL A 15 -5.14 -5.85 1.23
N TYR A 16 -4.75 -6.47 2.35
CA TYR A 16 -3.38 -6.92 2.55
C TYR A 16 -2.92 -7.92 1.49
N LEU A 17 -3.67 -9.00 1.26
CA LEU A 17 -3.28 -10.03 0.29
C LEU A 17 -3.23 -9.47 -1.13
N HIS A 18 -4.17 -8.62 -1.48
CA HIS A 18 -4.15 -7.91 -2.75
C HIS A 18 -2.91 -7.03 -2.90
N CYS A 19 -2.58 -6.18 -1.93
CA CYS A 19 -1.38 -5.35 -1.97
C CYS A 19 -0.09 -6.18 -2.13
N VAL A 20 -0.01 -7.34 -1.48
CA VAL A 20 1.12 -8.27 -1.62
C VAL A 20 1.15 -8.90 -3.02
N ASN A 21 0.00 -9.31 -3.56
CA ASN A 21 -0.11 -9.82 -4.93
C ASN A 21 0.34 -8.77 -5.95
N VAL A 22 -0.13 -7.52 -5.80
CA VAL A 22 0.25 -6.39 -6.65
C VAL A 22 1.76 -6.15 -6.58
N ALA A 23 2.36 -6.15 -5.37
CA ALA A 23 3.81 -6.01 -5.21
C ALA A 23 4.58 -7.14 -5.91
N TYR A 24 4.12 -8.38 -5.76
CA TYR A 24 4.73 -9.54 -6.41
C TYR A 24 4.66 -9.44 -7.95
N VAL A 25 3.46 -9.24 -8.50
CA VAL A 25 3.23 -9.12 -9.95
C VAL A 25 4.01 -7.93 -10.52
N SER A 26 4.09 -6.80 -9.81
CA SER A 26 4.88 -5.64 -10.24
C SER A 26 6.36 -5.99 -10.45
N VAL A 27 6.95 -6.75 -9.52
CA VAL A 27 8.35 -7.19 -9.63
C VAL A 27 8.51 -8.17 -10.79
N GLN A 28 7.59 -9.13 -10.94
CA GLN A 28 7.65 -10.11 -12.02
C GLN A 28 7.55 -9.43 -13.40
N LEU A 29 6.68 -8.42 -13.55
CA LEU A 29 6.58 -7.63 -14.77
C LEU A 29 7.85 -6.83 -15.05
N ALA A 30 8.45 -6.21 -14.03
CA ALA A 30 9.72 -5.50 -14.18
C ALA A 30 10.84 -6.43 -14.71
N LEU A 31 10.94 -7.63 -14.14
CA LEU A 31 11.92 -8.64 -14.54
C LEU A 31 11.65 -9.18 -15.94
N PHE A 32 10.41 -9.54 -16.24
CA PHE A 32 10.00 -10.08 -17.54
C PHE A 32 10.26 -9.09 -18.68
N LEU A 33 9.91 -7.82 -18.47
CA LEU A 33 10.12 -6.74 -19.43
C LEU A 33 11.55 -6.17 -19.40
N ARG A 34 12.42 -6.68 -18.53
CA ARG A 34 13.82 -6.23 -18.33
C ARG A 34 13.93 -4.73 -18.10
N LEU A 35 12.99 -4.16 -17.35
CA LEU A 35 12.96 -2.73 -17.08
C LEU A 35 13.92 -2.39 -15.94
N HIS A 36 14.71 -1.33 -16.14
CA HIS A 36 15.48 -0.73 -15.06
C HIS A 36 14.55 0.15 -14.22
N VAL A 37 14.31 -0.28 -12.98
CA VAL A 37 13.43 0.37 -11.99
C VAL A 37 14.05 0.34 -10.61
N ASN A 38 13.62 1.25 -9.74
CA ASN A 38 13.94 1.21 -8.33
C ASN A 38 13.02 0.20 -7.62
N TYR A 39 13.49 -1.04 -7.47
CA TYR A 39 12.72 -2.12 -6.84
C TYR A 39 12.25 -1.79 -5.42
N ARG A 40 13.04 -1.03 -4.65
CA ARG A 40 12.63 -0.62 -3.30
C ARG A 40 11.42 0.30 -3.35
N ALA A 41 11.45 1.30 -4.21
CA ALA A 41 10.32 2.22 -4.40
C ALA A 41 9.10 1.52 -5.03
N LEU A 42 9.33 0.59 -5.96
CA LEU A 42 8.29 -0.23 -6.58
C LEU A 42 7.51 -1.04 -5.55
N VAL A 43 8.22 -1.85 -4.75
CA VAL A 43 7.59 -2.72 -3.74
C VAL A 43 6.94 -1.89 -2.65
N ARG A 44 7.60 -0.83 -2.15
CA ARG A 44 7.03 0.04 -1.11
C ARG A 44 5.79 0.78 -1.61
N GLY A 45 5.84 1.34 -2.81
CA GLY A 45 4.69 1.99 -3.44
C GLY A 45 3.54 0.99 -3.64
N ALA A 46 3.81 -0.22 -4.14
CA ALA A 46 2.81 -1.26 -4.32
C ALA A 46 2.17 -1.71 -3.01
N LEU A 47 2.90 -1.80 -1.91
CA LEU A 47 2.30 -2.17 -0.62
C LEU A 47 1.49 -1.04 0.02
N LEU A 48 1.71 0.22 -0.41
CA LEU A 48 1.07 1.41 0.17
C LEU A 48 -0.01 2.03 -0.74
N HIS A 49 -0.16 1.55 -1.98
CA HIS A 49 -1.10 2.14 -2.95
C HIS A 49 -2.52 2.22 -2.41
N ASP A 50 -2.90 1.20 -1.64
CA ASP A 50 -4.22 1.02 -1.02
C ASP A 50 -4.20 1.27 0.50
N TYR A 51 -3.35 2.18 0.99
CA TYR A 51 -3.22 2.51 2.42
C TYR A 51 -4.32 3.44 2.96
N PHE A 52 -5.59 3.13 2.69
CA PHE A 52 -6.73 3.97 3.07
C PHE A 52 -7.29 3.68 4.47
N LEU A 53 -6.93 2.56 5.13
CA LEU A 53 -7.26 2.24 6.54
C LEU A 53 -8.76 2.30 6.92
N TYR A 54 -9.70 2.38 5.97
CA TYR A 54 -11.14 2.34 6.23
C TYR A 54 -11.84 1.26 5.43
N ASP A 55 -12.96 0.77 5.96
CA ASP A 55 -13.77 -0.30 5.38
C ASP A 55 -14.70 0.27 4.29
N TRP A 56 -14.52 -0.13 3.03
CA TRP A 56 -15.39 0.31 1.93
C TRP A 56 -16.70 -0.49 1.85
N HIS A 57 -16.83 -1.57 2.65
CA HIS A 57 -18.04 -2.41 2.70
C HIS A 57 -19.18 -1.83 3.54
N VAL A 58 -18.95 -0.76 4.32
CA VAL A 58 -20.05 -0.09 5.03
C VAL A 58 -20.78 0.81 4.03
N PRO A 59 -22.01 0.51 3.58
CA PRO A 59 -22.68 1.31 2.58
C PRO A 59 -23.21 2.59 3.25
N SER A 60 -22.50 3.69 3.09
CA SER A 60 -23.03 5.03 3.32
C SER A 60 -23.32 5.75 1.98
N GLU A 61 -24.34 6.59 1.92
CA GLU A 61 -24.74 7.30 0.69
C GLU A 61 -23.65 8.23 0.10
N THR A 62 -22.49 8.35 0.76
CA THR A 62 -21.30 9.11 0.35
C THR A 62 -20.30 8.35 -0.55
N HIS A 63 -20.50 7.06 -0.86
CA HIS A 63 -19.53 6.25 -1.63
C HIS A 63 -19.49 6.45 -3.15
N ARG A 64 -20.27 7.38 -3.74
CA ARG A 64 -20.31 7.60 -5.20
C ARG A 64 -19.01 8.16 -5.80
N GLY A 65 -17.98 8.43 -4.98
CA GLY A 65 -16.68 8.98 -5.41
C GLY A 65 -15.44 8.28 -4.84
N HIS A 66 -15.57 7.05 -4.32
CA HIS A 66 -14.43 6.34 -3.70
C HIS A 66 -13.25 6.16 -4.67
N GLY A 67 -13.52 5.78 -5.92
CA GLY A 67 -12.47 5.63 -6.94
C GLY A 67 -11.65 6.89 -7.24
N PHE A 68 -12.21 8.09 -6.99
CA PHE A 68 -11.54 9.37 -7.23
C PHE A 68 -10.81 9.92 -5.99
N THR A 69 -11.27 9.57 -4.79
CA THR A 69 -10.76 10.13 -3.52
C THR A 69 -9.82 9.19 -2.79
N HIS A 70 -9.85 7.90 -3.13
CA HIS A 70 -9.06 6.85 -2.52
C HIS A 70 -7.55 7.08 -2.68
N ALA A 71 -7.07 7.31 -3.89
CA ALA A 71 -5.65 7.53 -4.15
C ALA A 71 -5.09 8.73 -3.35
N HIS A 72 -5.90 9.79 -3.21
CA HIS A 72 -5.56 10.94 -2.40
C HIS A 72 -5.51 10.59 -0.90
N THR A 73 -6.47 9.82 -0.40
CA THR A 73 -6.52 9.40 1.01
C THR A 73 -5.38 8.45 1.35
N ALA A 74 -5.09 7.47 0.48
CA ALA A 74 -3.95 6.57 0.64
C ALA A 74 -2.63 7.36 0.66
N LEU A 75 -2.46 8.33 -0.25
CA LEU A 75 -1.26 9.17 -0.26
C LEU A 75 -1.12 9.99 1.03
N ARG A 76 -2.22 10.58 1.51
CA ARG A 76 -2.23 11.36 2.75
C ARG A 76 -1.83 10.51 3.95
N ASN A 77 -2.45 9.35 4.11
CA ASN A 77 -2.15 8.43 5.21
C ASN A 77 -0.71 7.92 5.14
N ALA A 78 -0.27 7.48 3.95
CA ALA A 78 1.08 6.96 3.76
C ALA A 78 2.14 8.04 3.98
N SER A 79 1.86 9.30 3.59
CA SER A 79 2.78 10.43 3.83
C SER A 79 2.84 10.85 5.31
N ARG A 80 1.78 10.61 6.07
CA ARG A 80 1.76 10.85 7.53
C ARG A 80 2.61 9.81 8.26
N ASP A 81 2.47 8.53 7.89
CA ASP A 81 3.04 7.41 8.63
C ASP A 81 4.44 7.01 8.12
N PHE A 82 4.80 7.41 6.90
CA PHE A 82 6.08 7.05 6.26
C PHE A 82 6.72 8.23 5.52
N THR A 83 8.06 8.29 5.54
CA THR A 83 8.81 9.16 4.63
C THR A 83 8.77 8.57 3.22
N LEU A 84 8.00 9.21 2.33
CA LEU A 84 7.83 8.78 0.94
C LEU A 84 8.71 9.59 -0.03
N ASN A 85 9.38 8.89 -0.94
CA ASN A 85 10.10 9.49 -2.06
C ASN A 85 9.16 9.85 -3.22
N ALA A 86 9.70 10.54 -4.25
CA ALA A 86 8.89 11.00 -5.38
C ALA A 86 8.22 9.87 -6.19
N VAL A 87 8.89 8.73 -6.34
CA VAL A 87 8.36 7.55 -7.05
C VAL A 87 7.22 6.92 -6.25
N GLU A 88 7.42 6.69 -4.95
CA GLU A 88 6.40 6.12 -4.06
C GLU A 88 5.14 6.99 -4.01
N ARG A 89 5.30 8.31 -3.91
CA ARG A 89 4.16 9.25 -3.94
C ARG A 89 3.39 9.16 -5.26
N ASP A 90 4.10 9.07 -6.38
CA ASP A 90 3.48 8.97 -7.70
C ASP A 90 2.73 7.65 -7.90
N VAL A 91 3.32 6.54 -7.45
CA VAL A 91 2.66 5.22 -7.43
C VAL A 91 1.34 5.31 -6.68
N ILE A 92 1.35 5.84 -5.45
CA ILE A 92 0.14 5.92 -4.63
C ILE A 92 -0.87 6.92 -5.21
N ALA A 93 -0.42 8.07 -5.74
CA ALA A 93 -1.35 9.07 -6.29
C ALA A 93 -2.02 8.64 -7.60
N ARG A 94 -1.34 7.82 -8.41
CA ARG A 94 -1.72 7.54 -9.81
C ARG A 94 -2.07 6.10 -10.09
N HIS A 95 -2.02 5.21 -9.09
CA HIS A 95 -2.39 3.80 -9.29
C HIS A 95 -3.81 3.64 -9.84
N MET A 96 -4.75 4.56 -9.60
CA MET A 96 -6.11 4.48 -10.14
C MET A 96 -6.26 4.87 -11.63
N PHE A 97 -5.19 5.17 -12.38
CA PHE A 97 -5.31 5.42 -13.83
C PHE A 97 -5.95 4.20 -14.53
N PRO A 98 -6.94 4.37 -15.45
CA PRO A 98 -7.42 5.61 -16.08
C PRO A 98 -8.57 6.33 -15.35
N LEU A 99 -9.05 5.85 -14.20
CA LEU A 99 -10.07 6.53 -13.40
C LEU A 99 -9.55 7.86 -12.86
N ASN A 100 -8.30 7.88 -12.39
CA ASN A 100 -7.54 9.12 -12.23
C ASN A 100 -6.98 9.52 -13.59
N LEU A 101 -7.48 10.62 -14.16
CA LEU A 101 -7.06 11.15 -15.47
C LEU A 101 -5.58 11.58 -15.52
N THR A 102 -4.89 11.62 -14.38
CA THR A 102 -3.46 11.93 -14.32
C THR A 102 -2.64 10.68 -14.64
N PRO A 103 -1.93 10.62 -15.78
CA PRO A 103 -1.18 9.44 -16.16
C PRO A 103 0.04 9.21 -15.26
N PRO A 104 0.46 7.95 -15.02
CA PRO A 104 1.64 7.63 -14.22
C PRO A 104 2.92 8.28 -14.77
N ARG A 105 3.77 8.88 -13.91
CA ARG A 105 5.02 9.55 -14.36
C ARG A 105 6.21 8.60 -14.43
N TYR A 106 6.26 7.63 -13.53
CA TYR A 106 7.38 6.71 -13.39
C TYR A 106 7.03 5.31 -13.89
N ARG A 107 8.05 4.55 -14.32
CA ARG A 107 7.88 3.16 -14.78
C ARG A 107 7.28 2.30 -13.68
N GLU A 108 7.70 2.53 -12.44
CA GLU A 108 7.18 1.89 -11.24
C GLU A 108 5.69 2.14 -11.08
N SER A 109 5.24 3.38 -11.28
CA SER A 109 3.82 3.74 -11.24
C SER A 109 3.01 3.04 -12.33
N VAL A 110 3.55 2.90 -13.54
CA VAL A 110 2.91 2.14 -14.64
C VAL A 110 2.79 0.66 -14.27
N LEU A 111 3.88 0.06 -13.76
CA LEU A 111 3.90 -1.35 -13.37
C LEU A 111 2.90 -1.67 -12.27
N VAL A 112 2.86 -0.85 -11.21
CA VAL A 112 1.89 -1.02 -10.12
C VAL A 112 0.47 -0.82 -10.63
N CYS A 113 0.24 0.18 -11.49
CA CYS A 113 -1.06 0.40 -12.10
C CYS A 113 -1.54 -0.82 -12.89
N LEU A 114 -0.69 -1.43 -13.73
CA LEU A 114 -1.05 -2.64 -14.48
C LEU A 114 -1.26 -3.86 -13.58
N ALA A 115 -0.36 -4.06 -12.62
CA ALA A 115 -0.41 -5.17 -11.68
C ALA A 115 -1.69 -5.13 -10.81
N ASP A 116 -2.09 -3.95 -10.35
CA ASP A 116 -3.33 -3.71 -9.60
C ASP A 116 -4.56 -4.22 -10.37
N LYS A 117 -4.73 -3.81 -11.64
CA LYS A 117 -5.90 -4.23 -12.45
C LYS A 117 -5.86 -5.72 -12.74
N PHE A 118 -4.67 -6.26 -13.01
CA PHE A 118 -4.50 -7.69 -13.23
C PHE A 118 -4.88 -8.49 -11.97
N CYS A 119 -4.43 -8.06 -10.79
CA CYS A 119 -4.79 -8.69 -9.52
C CYS A 119 -6.28 -8.55 -9.23
N ALA A 120 -6.87 -7.37 -9.39
CA ALA A 120 -8.30 -7.14 -9.20
C ALA A 120 -9.17 -8.03 -10.11
N VAL A 121 -8.80 -8.15 -11.40
CA VAL A 121 -9.52 -9.02 -12.36
C VAL A 121 -9.37 -10.49 -12.00
N THR A 122 -8.15 -10.96 -11.73
CA THR A 122 -7.90 -12.37 -11.38
C THR A 122 -8.57 -12.76 -10.07
N GLU A 123 -8.54 -11.88 -9.07
CA GLU A 123 -9.22 -12.07 -7.78
C GLU A 123 -10.74 -12.10 -7.96
N THR A 124 -11.30 -11.20 -8.77
CA THR A 124 -12.74 -11.15 -9.08
C THR A 124 -13.21 -12.42 -9.81
N LEU A 125 -12.42 -12.89 -10.77
CA LEU A 125 -12.70 -14.11 -11.55
C LEU A 125 -12.28 -15.39 -10.82
N ARG A 126 -11.72 -15.30 -9.61
CA ARG A 126 -11.15 -16.41 -8.83
C ARG A 126 -10.12 -17.25 -9.60
N LEU A 127 -9.38 -16.62 -10.51
CA LEU A 127 -8.32 -17.25 -11.27
C LEU A 127 -7.01 -17.29 -10.45
N PRO A 128 -6.19 -18.34 -10.58
CA PRO A 128 -4.89 -18.38 -9.93
C PRO A 128 -3.95 -17.35 -10.57
N ILE A 129 -3.19 -16.61 -9.74
CA ILE A 129 -2.12 -15.75 -10.23
C ILE A 129 -0.94 -16.65 -10.67
N PRO A 130 -0.53 -16.61 -11.95
CA PRO A 130 0.52 -17.49 -12.46
C PRO A 130 1.84 -17.29 -11.71
N GLY A 131 2.42 -18.40 -11.23
CA GLY A 131 3.70 -18.37 -10.52
C GLY A 131 3.65 -17.78 -9.11
N ALA A 132 2.48 -17.48 -8.55
CA ALA A 132 2.34 -16.86 -7.24
C ALA A 132 1.48 -17.72 -6.30
N ASP A 133 2.11 -18.56 -5.46
CA ASP A 133 1.46 -19.07 -4.26
C ASP A 133 1.72 -18.10 -3.09
N VAL A 134 1.27 -16.85 -3.27
CA VAL A 134 1.42 -15.78 -2.26
C VAL A 134 0.74 -16.19 -0.96
N ARG A 135 -0.37 -16.95 -1.04
CA ARG A 135 -1.04 -17.52 0.13
C ARG A 135 -0.11 -18.45 0.91
N ARG A 136 0.70 -19.30 0.25
CA ARG A 136 1.73 -20.11 0.93
C ARG A 136 2.91 -19.28 1.42
N PHE A 137 3.34 -18.25 0.69
CA PHE A 137 4.38 -17.34 1.14
C PHE A 137 3.99 -16.60 2.43
N CYS A 138 2.81 -15.98 2.47
CA CYS A 138 2.30 -15.29 3.66
C CYS A 138 2.03 -16.25 4.83
N ARG A 139 1.65 -17.51 4.57
CA ARG A 139 1.56 -18.56 5.60
C ARG A 139 2.93 -18.99 6.11
N ARG A 140 3.95 -19.03 5.26
CA ARG A 140 5.33 -19.42 5.60
C ARG A 140 6.05 -18.32 6.38
N TYR A 141 5.84 -17.06 6.00
CA TYR A 141 6.45 -15.88 6.61
C TYR A 141 5.36 -14.92 7.11
N PRO A 142 4.70 -15.26 8.23
CA PRO A 142 3.77 -14.33 8.85
C PRO A 142 4.55 -13.09 9.30
N ILE A 143 4.20 -11.91 8.76
CA ILE A 143 4.79 -10.64 9.20
C ILE A 143 4.38 -10.44 10.66
N ARG A 144 5.31 -10.62 11.62
CA ARG A 144 5.07 -10.35 13.05
C ARG A 144 4.76 -8.86 13.24
N PRO A 145 3.83 -8.49 14.13
CA PRO A 145 3.51 -7.08 14.33
C PRO A 145 4.74 -6.39 14.92
N THR A 146 5.18 -5.30 14.30
CA THR A 146 6.06 -4.35 14.99
C THR A 146 5.20 -3.58 15.97
N ASP A 147 5.42 -3.81 17.26
CA ASP A 147 4.81 -3.03 18.33
C ASP A 147 5.39 -1.61 18.27
N HIS A 148 4.62 -0.66 17.74
CA HIS A 148 4.96 0.75 17.77
C HIS A 148 4.55 1.44 19.08
N ARG A 149 4.25 0.67 20.15
CA ARG A 149 3.95 1.20 21.49
C ARG A 149 5.06 0.85 22.48
N LYS A 150 6.28 1.37 22.27
CA LYS A 150 7.31 1.52 23.30
C LYS A 150 8.37 2.51 22.80
N GLY A 151 8.27 3.76 23.25
CA GLY A 151 9.19 4.83 22.86
C GLY A 151 8.91 6.20 23.48
N GLU A 152 7.78 6.39 24.18
CA GLU A 152 7.51 7.59 24.97
C GLU A 152 7.35 7.19 26.44
N CYS A 153 8.46 7.25 27.17
CA CYS A 153 8.54 7.45 28.63
C CYS A 153 10.01 7.24 29.01
N GLU A 154 10.83 8.27 28.85
CA GLU A 154 12.07 8.52 29.61
C GLU A 154 12.78 9.75 29.00
N ASN A 155 12.28 10.95 29.32
CA ASN A 155 13.10 12.15 29.47
C ASN A 155 12.25 13.35 29.94
N GLU A 156 11.87 13.32 31.22
CA GLU A 156 11.68 14.56 31.99
C GLU A 156 12.36 14.36 33.34
N GLY A 157 13.40 15.16 33.62
CA GLY A 157 14.11 15.08 34.90
C GLY A 157 15.54 15.61 34.92
N SER A 158 15.87 16.64 34.16
CA SER A 158 17.07 17.44 34.45
C SER A 158 16.70 18.92 34.49
N GLY A 159 16.06 19.30 35.59
CA GLY A 159 15.84 20.70 35.96
C GLY A 159 17.09 21.22 36.65
N SER A 160 17.84 22.08 35.94
CA SER A 160 18.88 22.90 36.52
C SER A 160 18.29 23.83 37.57
N GLN A 161 18.77 23.71 38.81
CA GLN A 161 18.61 24.77 39.80
C GLN A 161 19.80 25.74 39.65
N LEU A 162 19.54 26.94 39.13
CA LEU A 162 20.36 28.11 39.44
C LEU A 162 19.51 29.39 39.44
N GLN A 163 19.66 30.13 40.55
CA GLN A 163 19.34 31.55 40.82
C GLN A 163 17.89 31.95 41.15
N HIS A 164 17.64 32.22 42.45
CA HIS A 164 17.51 33.60 42.93
C HIS A 164 17.54 33.70 44.47
N ARG A 165 18.37 34.63 44.97
CA ARG A 165 18.58 35.16 46.35
C ARG A 165 19.67 34.53 47.20
#